data_AF-A0A3D4HUT0-F1
#
_entry.id   AF-A0A3D4HUT0-F1
#
_cell.length_a   1.000
_cell.length_b   1.000
_cell.length_c   1.000
_cell.angle_alpha   90.00
_cell.angle_beta   90.00
_cell.angle_gamma   90.00
#
_symmetry.space_group_name_H-M   'P 1'
#
loop_
_entity.id
_entity.type
_entity.pdbx_description
1 polymer ?
#
loop_
_entity_poly.entity_id
_entity_poly.type
_entity_poly.pdbx_seq_one_letter_code
_entity_poly.pdbx_strand_id
1 'polypeptide(L)'
;MLKKLKYTPLTTDEIAPEGWLKRQLEIQAEGLSGNLHKVWKDVRDSKWIGGECEGWERVPYWLDGFIPLAYLLNNEDMKTTAKRYIDAILLRQNEDGWICPCSKEERRTYDVWAAFLICKVLVVYYDCSKDDRIEEAVYKALKNLNDHLDGNTLFNWGMSRWFEGLIPIFWLYERRPEDWMIDLCFKCKIQGLNYRTVFEHWRMQQPNEHGKWSFISHVVNIAMALKSEGLFSRLADDDGNEWAKQALNLLFRDHGMAAGHFTGDECLSGNSPVQGNGVLYP
;
A
#
# COMPACT_ATOMS: atom_id res chain seq x y z
N MET A 1 12.59 14.31 -14.93
CA MET A 1 13.51 13.98 -13.82
C MET A 1 12.75 14.06 -12.52
N LEU A 2 12.80 13.01 -11.68
CA LEU A 2 12.09 12.95 -10.40
C LEU A 2 12.68 13.98 -9.41
N LYS A 3 11.83 14.84 -8.83
CA LYS A 3 12.27 15.84 -7.84
C LYS A 3 12.78 15.15 -6.57
N LYS A 4 13.88 15.65 -6.01
CA LYS A 4 14.48 15.12 -4.77
C LYS A 4 13.57 15.36 -3.57
N LEU A 5 13.57 14.44 -2.62
CA LEU A 5 12.88 14.61 -1.35
C LEU A 5 13.54 15.72 -0.53
N LYS A 6 12.71 16.52 0.17
CA LYS A 6 13.19 17.51 1.14
C LYS A 6 13.69 16.84 2.42
N TYR A 7 13.07 15.74 2.81
CA TYR A 7 13.42 14.92 3.96
C TYR A 7 13.45 13.45 3.54
N THR A 8 14.45 12.72 4.01
CA THR A 8 14.58 11.27 3.76
C THR A 8 14.07 10.50 4.98
N PRO A 9 13.29 9.41 4.80
CA PRO A 9 12.91 8.53 5.89
C PRO A 9 14.13 7.90 6.58
N LEU A 10 14.05 7.70 7.89
CA LEU A 10 15.02 6.91 8.63
C LEU A 10 14.75 5.41 8.43
N THR A 11 15.80 4.62 8.32
CA THR A 11 15.74 3.16 8.18
C THR A 11 15.75 2.45 9.52
N THR A 12 15.40 1.16 9.53
CA THR A 12 15.43 0.31 10.74
C THR A 12 16.82 0.13 11.33
N ASP A 13 17.88 0.46 10.57
CA ASP A 13 19.28 0.42 11.04
C ASP A 13 19.71 1.74 11.70
N GLU A 14 18.97 2.83 11.46
CA GLU A 14 19.28 4.17 11.99
C GLU A 14 18.56 4.48 13.30
N ILE A 15 17.51 3.73 13.62
CA ILE A 15 16.69 3.96 14.82
C ILE A 15 16.44 2.66 15.57
N ALA A 16 16.34 2.76 16.90
CA ALA A 16 15.96 1.67 17.78
C ALA A 16 14.81 2.11 18.68
N PRO A 17 13.75 1.29 18.85
CA PRO A 17 12.66 1.61 19.75
C PRO A 17 13.09 1.46 21.21
N GLU A 18 12.68 2.39 22.07
CA GLU A 18 12.94 2.36 23.51
C GLU A 18 11.67 2.56 24.33
N GLY A 19 11.75 2.27 25.64
CA GLY A 19 10.71 2.55 26.63
C GLY A 19 9.33 2.02 26.25
N TRP A 20 8.33 2.89 26.32
CA TRP A 20 6.94 2.54 26.04
C TRP A 20 6.72 2.03 24.60
N LEU A 21 7.35 2.67 23.61
CA LEU A 21 7.19 2.27 22.21
C LEU A 21 7.76 0.87 21.95
N LYS A 22 8.95 0.57 22.49
CA LYS A 22 9.52 -0.79 22.44
C LYS A 22 8.55 -1.81 23.01
N ARG A 23 7.96 -1.51 24.18
CA ARG A 23 6.98 -2.42 24.80
C ARG A 23 5.75 -2.64 23.93
N GLN A 24 5.25 -1.62 23.23
CA GLN A 24 4.12 -1.79 22.30
C GLN A 24 4.49 -2.70 21.11
N LEU A 25 5.69 -2.55 20.56
CA LEU A 25 6.18 -3.41 19.48
C LEU A 25 6.34 -4.87 19.96
N GLU A 26 6.91 -5.09 21.15
CA GLU A 26 7.00 -6.42 21.77
C GLU A 26 5.62 -7.06 21.93
N ILE A 27 4.63 -6.30 22.42
CA ILE A 27 3.23 -6.78 22.55
C ILE A 27 2.65 -7.15 21.18
N GLN A 28 2.91 -6.37 20.13
CA GLN A 28 2.46 -6.70 18.77
C GLN A 28 3.13 -7.98 18.24
N ALA A 29 4.42 -8.16 18.52
CA ALA A 29 5.18 -9.35 18.12
C ALA A 29 4.72 -10.60 18.89
N GLU A 30 4.42 -10.48 20.17
CA GLU A 30 3.86 -11.56 21.00
C GLU A 30 2.39 -11.85 20.66
N GLY A 31 1.67 -10.85 20.14
CA GLY A 31 0.25 -10.93 19.78
C GLY A 31 -0.03 -11.44 18.37
N LEU A 32 -1.18 -11.02 17.80
CA LEU A 32 -1.63 -11.50 16.49
C LEU A 32 -0.62 -11.16 15.38
N SER A 33 -0.10 -9.93 15.33
CA SER A 33 0.78 -9.48 14.24
C SER A 33 1.99 -10.39 14.05
N GLY A 34 2.65 -10.81 15.13
CA GLY A 34 3.79 -11.73 15.06
C GLY A 34 3.42 -13.21 14.85
N ASN A 35 2.14 -13.58 14.98
CA ASN A 35 1.69 -14.98 14.98
C ASN A 35 0.65 -15.32 13.89
N LEU A 36 0.22 -14.39 13.04
CA LEU A 36 -0.77 -14.65 11.98
C LEU A 36 -0.38 -15.84 11.08
N HIS A 37 0.90 -15.98 10.72
CA HIS A 37 1.42 -17.11 9.95
C HIS A 37 1.29 -18.48 10.63
N LYS A 38 0.95 -18.54 11.92
CA LYS A 38 0.72 -19.79 12.67
C LYS A 38 -0.77 -20.15 12.70
N VAL A 39 -1.63 -19.14 12.85
CA VAL A 39 -3.04 -19.33 13.21
C VAL A 39 -4.02 -19.00 12.09
N TRP A 40 -3.69 -18.08 11.18
CA TRP A 40 -4.62 -17.63 10.15
C TRP A 40 -4.29 -18.27 8.81
N LYS A 41 -5.20 -19.12 8.31
CA LYS A 41 -5.02 -19.89 7.07
C LYS A 41 -4.67 -19.02 5.86
N ASP A 42 -5.22 -17.81 5.78
CA ASP A 42 -5.00 -16.89 4.66
C ASP A 42 -3.58 -16.32 4.63
N VAL A 43 -2.84 -16.39 5.74
CA VAL A 43 -1.42 -16.05 5.79
C VAL A 43 -0.56 -17.32 5.76
N ARG A 44 -0.92 -18.33 6.55
CA ARG A 44 -0.16 -19.59 6.68
C ARG A 44 -0.15 -20.41 5.39
N ASP A 45 -1.28 -20.50 4.72
CA ASP A 45 -1.53 -21.37 3.57
C ASP A 45 -1.84 -20.54 2.30
N SER A 46 -1.31 -19.31 2.23
CA SER A 46 -1.56 -18.35 1.15
C SER A 46 -1.01 -18.82 -0.20
N LYS A 47 -1.71 -18.47 -1.28
CA LYS A 47 -1.22 -18.60 -2.66
C LYS A 47 0.11 -17.89 -2.91
N TRP A 48 0.40 -16.79 -2.20
CA TRP A 48 1.69 -16.09 -2.29
C TRP A 48 2.90 -16.96 -1.95
N ILE A 49 2.71 -18.00 -1.13
CA ILE A 49 3.75 -18.95 -0.74
C ILE A 49 3.48 -20.37 -1.26
N GLY A 50 2.57 -20.51 -2.22
CA GLY A 50 2.21 -21.76 -2.89
C GLY A 50 1.22 -22.65 -2.14
N GLY A 51 0.45 -22.08 -1.20
CA GLY A 51 -0.75 -22.71 -0.68
C GLY A 51 -1.99 -22.41 -1.54
N GLU A 52 -3.16 -22.75 -1.01
CA GLU A 52 -4.45 -22.70 -1.73
C GLU A 52 -5.39 -21.60 -1.22
N CYS A 53 -5.02 -20.88 -0.15
CA CYS A 53 -5.85 -19.82 0.42
C CYS A 53 -5.67 -18.49 -0.33
N GLU A 54 -6.05 -17.38 0.28
CA GLU A 54 -6.02 -16.05 -0.33
C GLU A 54 -4.67 -15.71 -1.00
N GLY A 55 -4.74 -14.97 -2.12
CA GLY A 55 -3.59 -14.63 -2.97
C GLY A 55 -3.67 -13.22 -3.52
N TRP A 56 -4.14 -12.25 -2.72
CA TRP A 56 -4.37 -10.88 -3.18
C TRP A 56 -3.78 -9.85 -2.22
N GLU A 57 -4.41 -9.49 -1.11
CA GLU A 57 -3.97 -8.40 -0.22
C GLU A 57 -3.40 -8.87 1.13
N ARG A 58 -3.85 -10.01 1.68
CA ARG A 58 -3.67 -10.33 3.11
C ARG A 58 -2.21 -10.56 3.50
N VAL A 59 -1.49 -11.37 2.72
CA VAL A 59 -0.05 -11.59 2.95
C VAL A 59 0.77 -10.32 2.71
N PRO A 60 0.60 -9.57 1.60
CA PRO A 60 1.29 -8.30 1.42
C PRO A 60 1.11 -7.34 2.60
N TYR A 61 -0.13 -7.12 3.06
CA TYR A 61 -0.37 -6.25 4.21
C TYR A 61 0.28 -6.73 5.50
N TRP A 62 0.18 -8.04 5.77
CA TRP A 62 0.82 -8.60 6.95
C TRP A 62 2.34 -8.41 6.89
N LEU A 63 2.97 -8.70 5.75
CA LEU A 63 4.42 -8.53 5.57
C LEU A 63 4.86 -7.07 5.70
N ASP A 64 4.08 -6.12 5.19
CA ASP A 64 4.38 -4.68 5.27
C ASP A 64 4.56 -4.18 6.71
N GLY A 65 3.82 -4.75 7.67
CA GLY A 65 4.00 -4.49 9.10
C GLY A 65 4.94 -5.46 9.81
N PHE A 66 4.90 -6.74 9.45
CA PHE A 66 5.68 -7.80 10.10
C PHE A 66 7.18 -7.66 9.87
N ILE A 67 7.60 -7.22 8.68
CA ILE A 67 9.01 -7.06 8.34
C ILE A 67 9.65 -5.95 9.19
N PRO A 68 9.19 -4.68 9.17
CA PRO A 68 9.80 -3.65 10.01
C PRO A 68 9.77 -4.01 11.50
N LEU A 69 8.69 -4.64 11.97
CA LEU A 69 8.57 -5.10 13.36
C LEU A 69 9.68 -6.10 13.74
N ALA A 70 9.95 -7.08 12.87
CA ALA A 70 11.01 -8.08 13.09
C ALA A 70 12.41 -7.44 13.19
N TYR A 71 12.68 -6.45 12.33
CA TYR A 71 13.99 -5.78 12.28
C TYR A 71 14.17 -4.76 13.42
N LEU A 72 13.17 -3.93 13.70
CA LEU A 72 13.20 -2.97 14.82
C LEU A 72 13.37 -3.64 16.18
N LEU A 73 12.81 -4.84 16.37
CA LEU A 73 12.99 -5.64 17.60
C LEU A 73 14.23 -6.54 17.57
N ASN A 74 14.97 -6.56 16.46
CA ASN A 74 16.08 -7.47 16.23
C ASN A 74 15.73 -8.95 16.53
N ASN A 75 14.54 -9.38 16.11
CA ASN A 75 14.02 -10.72 16.40
C ASN A 75 14.36 -11.71 15.26
N GLU A 76 15.32 -12.59 15.50
CA GLU A 76 15.85 -13.51 14.48
C GLU A 76 14.84 -14.54 13.98
N ASP A 77 13.93 -15.03 14.84
CA ASP A 77 12.88 -15.98 14.43
C ASP A 77 11.87 -15.32 13.48
N MET A 78 11.52 -14.06 13.77
CA MET A 78 10.64 -13.27 12.92
C MET A 78 11.33 -12.88 11.61
N LYS A 79 12.61 -12.49 11.63
CA LYS A 79 13.39 -12.24 10.40
C LYS A 79 13.48 -13.48 9.53
N THR A 80 13.72 -14.66 10.12
CA THR A 80 13.73 -15.95 9.41
C THR A 80 12.36 -16.25 8.79
N THR A 81 11.28 -15.96 9.51
CA THR A 81 9.92 -16.13 9.00
C THR A 81 9.65 -15.19 7.83
N ALA A 82 9.99 -13.90 7.95
CA ALA A 82 9.85 -12.93 6.87
C ALA A 82 10.63 -13.38 5.63
N LYS A 83 11.90 -13.78 5.81
CA LYS A 83 12.75 -14.28 4.73
C LYS A 83 12.12 -15.48 4.01
N ARG A 84 11.56 -16.44 4.74
CA ARG A 84 10.87 -17.60 4.13
C ARG A 84 9.73 -17.18 3.20
N TYR A 85 8.92 -16.19 3.60
CA TYR A 85 7.83 -15.67 2.77
C TYR A 85 8.37 -14.95 1.54
N ILE A 86 9.35 -14.07 1.71
CA ILE A 86 9.97 -13.34 0.59
C ILE A 86 10.62 -14.31 -0.40
N ASP A 87 11.40 -15.29 0.08
CA ASP A 87 12.00 -16.31 -0.77
C ASP A 87 10.95 -17.09 -1.57
N ALA A 88 9.83 -17.44 -0.93
CA ALA A 88 8.73 -18.14 -1.59
C ALA A 88 8.03 -17.29 -2.66
N ILE A 89 7.89 -15.98 -2.44
CA ILE A 89 7.33 -15.03 -3.41
C ILE A 89 8.29 -14.85 -4.59
N LEU A 90 9.58 -14.61 -4.32
CA LEU A 90 10.61 -14.43 -5.35
C LEU A 90 10.75 -15.68 -6.24
N LEU A 91 10.72 -16.88 -5.65
CA LEU A 91 10.78 -18.14 -6.37
C LEU A 91 9.61 -18.35 -7.35
N ARG A 92 8.46 -17.69 -7.09
CA ARG A 92 7.23 -17.84 -7.87
C ARG A 92 6.98 -16.70 -8.86
N GLN A 93 7.87 -15.72 -8.93
CA GLN A 93 7.80 -14.73 -9.98
C GLN A 93 7.98 -15.43 -11.34
N ASN A 94 7.03 -15.21 -12.24
CA ASN A 94 7.09 -15.81 -13.58
C ASN A 94 8.25 -15.24 -14.41
N GLU A 95 8.67 -15.99 -15.44
CA GLU A 95 9.76 -15.57 -16.34
C GLU A 95 9.51 -14.22 -17.01
N ASP A 96 8.24 -13.89 -17.30
CA ASP A 96 7.83 -12.61 -17.88
C ASP A 96 7.74 -11.46 -16.86
N GLY A 97 8.04 -11.74 -15.59
CA GLY A 97 8.02 -10.77 -14.49
C GLY A 97 6.72 -10.72 -13.69
N TRP A 98 5.65 -11.40 -14.12
CA TRP A 98 4.39 -11.41 -13.38
C TRP A 98 4.56 -12.05 -11.99
N ILE A 99 4.28 -11.28 -10.94
CA ILE A 99 4.56 -11.66 -9.54
C ILE A 99 3.32 -12.11 -8.76
N CYS A 100 2.12 -11.72 -9.18
CA CYS A 100 0.90 -12.03 -8.43
C CYS A 100 0.49 -13.50 -8.60
N PRO A 101 -0.02 -14.16 -7.55
CA PRO A 101 -0.24 -15.61 -7.55
C PRO A 101 -1.61 -15.97 -8.15
N CYS A 102 -1.75 -15.73 -9.46
CA CYS A 102 -2.91 -16.10 -10.27
C CYS A 102 -2.46 -16.84 -11.53
N SER A 103 -3.40 -17.54 -12.18
CA SER A 103 -3.14 -18.17 -13.48
C SER A 103 -2.94 -17.13 -14.58
N LYS A 104 -2.43 -17.54 -15.75
CA LYS A 104 -2.27 -16.65 -16.91
C LYS A 104 -3.61 -16.14 -17.43
N GLU A 105 -4.65 -16.98 -17.36
CA GLU A 105 -6.01 -16.69 -17.81
C GLU A 105 -6.69 -15.65 -16.91
N GLU A 106 -6.37 -15.66 -15.61
CA GLU A 106 -6.93 -14.73 -14.62
C GLU A 106 -6.33 -13.32 -14.71
N ARG A 107 -5.12 -13.16 -15.28
CA ARG A 107 -4.37 -11.88 -15.27
C ARG A 107 -5.16 -10.70 -15.80
N ARG A 108 -5.95 -10.89 -16.86
CA ARG A 108 -6.75 -9.83 -17.50
C ARG A 108 -7.79 -9.22 -16.55
N THR A 109 -8.31 -10.01 -15.61
CA THR A 109 -9.34 -9.60 -14.65
C THR A 109 -8.80 -9.54 -13.23
N TYR A 110 -7.48 -9.62 -13.05
CA TYR A 110 -6.85 -9.58 -11.75
C TYR A 110 -6.65 -8.12 -11.33
N ASP A 111 -7.13 -7.76 -10.13
CA ASP A 111 -6.93 -6.41 -9.61
C ASP A 111 -5.46 -6.22 -9.19
N VAL A 112 -4.70 -5.52 -10.04
CA VAL A 112 -3.26 -5.32 -9.92
C VAL A 112 -2.83 -4.45 -8.74
N TRP A 113 -3.76 -3.97 -7.90
CA TRP A 113 -3.37 -3.38 -6.62
C TRP A 113 -2.49 -4.30 -5.77
N ALA A 114 -2.73 -5.61 -5.82
CA ALA A 114 -1.85 -6.59 -5.18
C ALA A 114 -0.40 -6.54 -5.68
N ALA A 115 -0.19 -6.18 -6.96
CA ALA A 115 1.16 -5.94 -7.49
C ALA A 115 1.81 -4.69 -6.88
N PHE A 116 1.05 -3.61 -6.67
CA PHE A 116 1.53 -2.41 -5.97
C PHE A 116 1.94 -2.75 -4.53
N LEU A 117 1.09 -3.48 -3.81
CA LEU A 117 1.34 -3.87 -2.42
C LEU A 117 2.60 -4.74 -2.31
N ILE A 118 2.71 -5.80 -3.12
CA ILE A 118 3.86 -6.70 -3.00
C ILE A 118 5.16 -6.02 -3.42
N CYS A 119 5.15 -5.16 -4.44
CA CYS A 119 6.35 -4.41 -4.80
C CYS A 119 6.76 -3.45 -3.67
N LYS A 120 5.81 -2.80 -2.99
CA LYS A 120 6.09 -1.97 -1.81
C LYS A 120 6.71 -2.81 -0.67
N VAL A 121 6.16 -3.99 -0.40
CA VAL A 121 6.67 -4.93 0.61
C VAL A 121 8.09 -5.39 0.29
N LEU A 122 8.38 -5.69 -0.98
CA LEU A 122 9.73 -6.06 -1.41
C LEU A 122 10.71 -4.91 -1.16
N VAL A 123 10.35 -3.67 -1.49
CA VAL A 123 11.17 -2.49 -1.18
C VAL A 123 11.41 -2.34 0.33
N VAL A 124 10.38 -2.48 1.16
CA VAL A 124 10.51 -2.47 2.63
C VAL A 124 11.46 -3.58 3.10
N TYR A 125 11.36 -4.78 2.51
CA TYR A 125 12.26 -5.88 2.81
C TYR A 125 13.70 -5.57 2.42
N TYR A 126 13.95 -4.96 1.26
CA TYR A 126 15.29 -4.51 0.88
C TYR A 126 15.84 -3.50 1.89
N ASP A 127 15.03 -2.50 2.26
CA ASP A 127 15.47 -1.46 3.19
C ASP A 127 15.85 -2.04 4.55
N CYS A 128 15.22 -3.14 4.99
CA CYS A 128 15.54 -3.83 6.24
C CYS A 128 16.68 -4.87 6.11
N SER A 129 16.69 -5.66 5.04
CA SER A 129 17.55 -6.86 4.90
C SER A 129 18.80 -6.66 4.05
N LYS A 130 18.78 -5.61 3.20
CA LYS A 130 19.75 -5.36 2.13
C LYS A 130 19.90 -6.52 1.14
N ASP A 131 18.83 -7.29 0.92
CA ASP A 131 18.82 -8.40 -0.04
C ASP A 131 18.79 -7.91 -1.50
N ASP A 132 19.94 -7.93 -2.16
CA ASP A 132 20.10 -7.40 -3.53
C ASP A 132 19.23 -8.09 -4.59
N ARG A 133 18.68 -9.28 -4.33
CA ARG A 133 17.75 -9.97 -5.25
C ARG A 133 16.47 -9.17 -5.47
N ILE A 134 16.11 -8.31 -4.51
CA ILE A 134 14.87 -7.54 -4.53
C ILE A 134 14.83 -6.55 -5.69
N GLU A 135 15.94 -5.88 -5.99
CA GLU A 135 15.96 -4.85 -7.03
C GLU A 135 15.53 -5.41 -8.39
N GLU A 136 16.08 -6.57 -8.77
CA GLU A 136 15.74 -7.23 -10.03
C GLU A 136 14.30 -7.77 -10.03
N ALA A 137 13.82 -8.28 -8.89
CA ALA A 137 12.44 -8.77 -8.80
C ALA A 137 11.42 -7.63 -8.95
N VAL A 138 11.66 -6.50 -8.30
CA VAL A 138 10.82 -5.29 -8.44
C VAL A 138 10.91 -4.75 -9.86
N TYR A 139 12.11 -4.72 -10.47
CA TYR A 139 12.27 -4.32 -11.87
C TYR A 139 11.40 -5.16 -12.82
N LYS A 140 11.49 -6.48 -12.73
CA LYS A 140 10.69 -7.40 -13.57
C LYS A 140 9.20 -7.22 -13.34
N ALA A 141 8.76 -7.09 -12.09
CA ALA A 141 7.35 -6.92 -11.74
C ALA A 141 6.79 -5.60 -12.30
N LEU A 142 7.51 -4.49 -12.12
CA LEU A 142 7.09 -3.18 -12.61
C LEU A 142 7.14 -3.09 -14.14
N LYS A 143 8.13 -3.72 -14.79
CA LYS A 143 8.20 -3.76 -16.25
C LYS A 143 7.02 -4.55 -16.83
N ASN A 144 6.73 -5.72 -16.25
CA ASN A 144 5.57 -6.51 -16.62
C ASN A 144 4.26 -5.73 -16.42
N LEU A 145 4.13 -5.03 -15.28
CA LEU A 145 2.96 -4.19 -14.99
C LEU A 145 2.79 -3.06 -15.99
N ASN A 146 3.89 -2.39 -16.40
CA ASN A 146 3.83 -1.37 -17.42
C ASN A 146 3.20 -1.87 -18.71
N ASP A 147 3.66 -3.01 -19.20
CA ASP A 147 3.18 -3.58 -20.47
C ASP A 147 1.75 -4.14 -20.31
N HIS A 148 1.42 -4.69 -19.13
CA HIS A 148 0.08 -5.18 -18.83
C HIS A 148 -0.99 -4.08 -18.88
N LEU A 149 -0.65 -2.88 -18.36
CA LEU A 149 -1.57 -1.74 -18.28
C LEU A 149 -1.85 -1.06 -19.63
N ASP A 150 -1.16 -1.44 -20.71
CA ASP A 150 -1.49 -0.97 -22.06
C ASP A 150 -2.79 -1.60 -22.60
N GLY A 151 -3.07 -2.85 -22.20
CA GLY A 151 -4.25 -3.60 -22.61
C GLY A 151 -5.31 -3.79 -21.52
N ASN A 152 -4.96 -3.58 -20.25
CA ASN A 152 -5.81 -3.87 -19.10
C ASN A 152 -5.75 -2.69 -18.12
N THR A 153 -6.69 -1.76 -18.24
CA THR A 153 -6.69 -0.55 -17.41
C THR A 153 -6.95 -0.86 -15.94
N LEU A 154 -6.42 -0.02 -15.05
CA LEU A 154 -6.75 -0.09 -13.62
C LEU A 154 -8.27 -0.07 -13.38
N PHE A 155 -8.73 -0.92 -12.46
CA PHE A 155 -10.12 -0.98 -12.01
C PHE A 155 -10.16 -1.24 -10.50
N ASN A 156 -11.34 -1.11 -9.88
CA ASN A 156 -11.57 -1.39 -8.45
C ASN A 156 -10.51 -0.75 -7.52
N TRP A 157 -9.71 -1.57 -6.84
CA TRP A 157 -8.71 -1.12 -5.87
C TRP A 157 -7.49 -0.57 -6.57
N GLY A 158 -7.03 -1.17 -7.67
CA GLY A 158 -5.93 -0.65 -8.48
C GLY A 158 -6.21 0.78 -8.96
N MET A 159 -7.44 1.04 -9.41
CA MET A 159 -7.89 2.38 -9.80
C MET A 159 -7.93 3.34 -8.60
N SER A 160 -8.40 2.90 -7.44
CA SER A 160 -8.56 3.75 -6.26
C SER A 160 -7.23 3.99 -5.51
N ARG A 161 -6.27 3.08 -5.65
CA ARG A 161 -4.99 3.05 -4.90
C ARG A 161 -3.79 3.21 -5.81
N TRP A 162 -3.98 3.74 -7.02
CA TRP A 162 -2.95 3.87 -8.06
C TRP A 162 -1.65 4.52 -7.57
N PHE A 163 -1.75 5.48 -6.63
CA PHE A 163 -0.62 6.21 -6.08
C PHE A 163 0.31 5.34 -5.22
N GLU A 164 -0.14 4.18 -4.75
CA GLU A 164 0.71 3.24 -4.02
C GLU A 164 1.76 2.59 -4.90
N GLY A 165 1.44 2.40 -6.19
CA GLY A 165 2.41 1.91 -7.18
C GLY A 165 3.57 2.87 -7.41
N LEU A 166 3.40 4.17 -7.14
CA LEU A 166 4.49 5.15 -7.29
C LEU A 166 5.64 4.90 -6.33
N ILE A 167 5.39 4.35 -5.15
CA ILE A 167 6.40 4.15 -4.11
C ILE A 167 7.51 3.21 -4.60
N PRO A 168 7.23 1.97 -5.04
CA PRO A 168 8.27 1.09 -5.57
C PRO A 168 8.84 1.58 -6.90
N ILE A 169 8.07 2.30 -7.73
CA ILE A 169 8.60 2.89 -8.98
C ILE A 169 9.66 3.96 -8.66
N PHE A 170 9.41 4.84 -7.71
CA PHE A 170 10.36 5.87 -7.31
C PHE A 170 11.63 5.26 -6.72
N TRP A 171 11.48 4.27 -5.84
CA TRP A 171 12.61 3.55 -5.26
C TRP A 171 13.50 2.93 -6.35
N LEU A 172 12.88 2.29 -7.36
CA LEU A 172 13.63 1.68 -8.46
C LEU A 172 14.25 2.74 -9.38
N TYR A 173 13.51 3.78 -9.75
CA TYR A 173 13.99 4.84 -10.66
C TYR A 173 15.20 5.59 -10.09
N GLU A 174 15.24 5.83 -8.78
CA GLU A 174 16.38 6.47 -8.12
C GLU A 174 17.67 5.63 -8.18
N ARG A 175 17.54 4.31 -8.41
CA ARG A 175 18.65 3.35 -8.48
C ARG A 175 19.01 2.98 -9.92
N ARG A 176 18.00 2.83 -10.76
CA ARG A 176 18.08 2.42 -12.17
C ARG A 176 17.11 3.26 -13.01
N PRO A 177 17.47 4.51 -13.36
CA PRO A 177 16.57 5.41 -14.06
C PRO A 177 16.34 4.96 -15.52
N GLU A 178 15.08 4.67 -15.86
CA GLU A 178 14.64 4.40 -17.22
C GLU A 178 13.31 5.12 -17.49
N ASP A 179 13.13 5.67 -18.70
CA ASP A 179 12.00 6.55 -19.03
C ASP A 179 10.62 5.87 -18.86
N TRP A 180 10.54 4.56 -19.14
CA TRP A 180 9.29 3.81 -19.00
C TRP A 180 8.72 3.83 -17.57
N MET A 181 9.57 4.02 -16.55
CA MET A 181 9.12 4.12 -15.16
C MET A 181 8.33 5.41 -14.92
N ILE A 182 8.78 6.51 -15.54
CA ILE A 182 8.06 7.78 -15.50
C ILE A 182 6.74 7.64 -16.26
N ASP A 183 6.77 7.00 -17.44
CA ASP A 183 5.55 6.72 -18.21
C ASP A 183 4.56 5.86 -17.41
N LEU A 184 5.04 4.85 -16.68
CA LEU A 184 4.21 4.04 -15.79
C LEU A 184 3.57 4.88 -14.68
N CYS A 185 4.29 5.82 -14.08
CA CYS A 185 3.70 6.72 -13.08
C CYS A 185 2.54 7.56 -13.66
N PHE A 186 2.73 8.13 -14.85
CA PHE A 186 1.68 8.88 -15.53
C PHE A 186 0.52 7.98 -15.95
N LYS A 187 0.79 6.76 -16.43
CA LYS A 187 -0.21 5.74 -16.77
C LYS A 187 -1.09 5.41 -15.56
N CYS A 188 -0.49 5.17 -14.39
CA CYS A 188 -1.22 4.94 -13.14
C CYS A 188 -2.10 6.15 -12.77
N LYS A 189 -1.60 7.39 -12.88
CA LYS A 189 -2.38 8.61 -12.61
C LYS A 189 -3.56 8.76 -13.57
N ILE A 190 -3.34 8.55 -14.87
CA ILE A 190 -4.35 8.72 -15.93
C ILE A 190 -5.47 7.69 -15.78
N GLN A 191 -5.12 6.44 -15.47
CA GLN A 191 -6.09 5.36 -15.28
C GLN A 191 -6.73 5.33 -13.87
N GLY A 192 -6.17 6.09 -12.92
CA GLY A 192 -6.60 6.11 -11.52
C GLY A 192 -7.71 7.11 -11.22
N LEU A 193 -8.30 6.98 -10.02
CA LEU A 193 -9.30 7.93 -9.54
C LEU A 193 -8.69 9.32 -9.34
N ASN A 194 -9.34 10.34 -9.91
CA ASN A 194 -8.92 11.74 -9.78
C ASN A 194 -9.42 12.33 -8.44
N TYR A 195 -8.64 12.13 -7.38
CA TYR A 195 -8.95 12.64 -6.05
C TYR A 195 -9.00 14.17 -5.98
N ARG A 196 -8.19 14.89 -6.78
CA ARG A 196 -8.27 16.35 -6.87
C ARG A 196 -9.69 16.79 -7.24
N THR A 197 -10.25 16.23 -8.31
CA THR A 197 -11.64 16.50 -8.72
C THR A 197 -12.66 16.06 -7.66
N VAL A 198 -12.43 14.94 -6.96
CA VAL A 198 -13.32 14.49 -5.86
C VAL A 198 -13.41 15.53 -4.74
N PHE A 199 -12.27 16.13 -4.34
CA PHE A 199 -12.24 17.13 -3.28
C PHE A 199 -12.66 18.53 -3.75
N GLU A 200 -12.36 18.92 -4.99
CA GLU A 200 -12.84 20.18 -5.60
C GLU A 200 -14.36 20.21 -5.75
N HIS A 201 -14.96 19.05 -6.04
CA HIS A 201 -16.41 18.86 -6.11
C HIS A 201 -16.92 18.00 -4.96
N TRP A 202 -16.47 18.33 -3.74
CA TRP A 202 -16.85 17.59 -2.54
C TRP A 202 -18.37 17.47 -2.38
N ARG A 203 -18.87 16.22 -2.37
CA ARG A 203 -20.30 15.88 -2.20
C ARG A 203 -20.56 14.90 -1.06
N MET A 204 -19.58 14.72 -0.19
CA MET A 204 -19.63 13.77 0.92
C MET A 204 -19.71 14.50 2.26
N GLN A 205 -20.39 15.66 2.34
CA GLN A 205 -20.52 16.43 3.58
C GLN A 205 -21.26 15.70 4.70
N GLN A 206 -22.07 14.70 4.34
CA GLN A 206 -22.87 13.89 5.24
C GLN A 206 -22.64 12.42 4.93
N PRO A 207 -22.80 11.51 5.92
CA PRO A 207 -22.84 10.08 5.65
C PRO A 207 -23.87 9.77 4.57
N ASN A 208 -23.60 8.73 3.78
CA ASN A 208 -24.58 8.28 2.81
C ASN A 208 -25.83 7.75 3.54
N GLU A 209 -26.98 8.40 3.35
CA GLU A 209 -28.24 8.11 4.05
C GLU A 209 -28.71 6.65 3.91
N HIS A 210 -28.25 5.93 2.88
CA HIS A 210 -28.61 4.54 2.62
C HIS A 210 -27.48 3.52 2.84
N GLY A 211 -26.35 3.93 3.45
CA GLY A 211 -25.21 3.03 3.68
C GLY A 211 -24.61 2.46 2.39
N LYS A 212 -24.82 3.12 1.24
CA LYS A 212 -24.32 2.63 -0.05
C LYS A 212 -22.80 2.76 -0.12
N TRP A 213 -22.14 1.62 -0.22
CA TRP A 213 -20.70 1.49 -0.40
C TRP A 213 -20.25 2.02 -1.78
N SER A 214 -19.12 2.72 -1.81
CA SER A 214 -18.45 3.08 -3.06
C SER A 214 -16.95 3.26 -2.86
N PHE A 215 -16.16 2.98 -3.88
CA PHE A 215 -14.71 3.23 -3.87
C PHE A 215 -14.33 4.70 -3.59
N ILE A 216 -15.18 5.65 -3.99
CA ILE A 216 -14.94 7.09 -3.82
C ILE A 216 -15.14 7.49 -2.36
N SER A 217 -16.21 7.01 -1.72
CA SER A 217 -16.55 7.34 -0.33
C SER A 217 -15.90 6.43 0.70
N HIS A 218 -15.24 5.34 0.27
CA HIS A 218 -14.56 4.41 1.15
C HIS A 218 -13.52 5.13 2.01
N VAL A 219 -13.68 5.07 3.33
CA VAL A 219 -12.94 5.93 4.27
C VAL A 219 -11.44 5.73 4.16
N VAL A 220 -10.98 4.50 3.98
CA VAL A 220 -9.56 4.19 3.86
C VAL A 220 -9.00 4.66 2.52
N ASN A 221 -9.80 4.63 1.44
CA ASN A 221 -9.40 5.17 0.13
C ASN A 221 -9.13 6.66 0.24
N ILE A 222 -10.08 7.39 0.83
CA ILE A 222 -9.97 8.82 1.10
C ILE A 222 -8.77 9.14 2.00
N ALA A 223 -8.59 8.40 3.09
CA ALA A 223 -7.48 8.60 4.02
C ALA A 223 -6.12 8.49 3.33
N MET A 224 -5.91 7.43 2.54
CA MET A 224 -4.63 7.22 1.88
C MET A 224 -4.47 8.14 0.66
N ALA A 225 -5.55 8.55 0.01
CA ALA A 225 -5.50 9.48 -1.12
C ALA A 225 -4.90 10.83 -0.76
N LEU A 226 -4.87 11.22 0.52
CA LEU A 226 -4.19 12.42 0.99
C LEU A 226 -2.69 12.46 0.61
N LYS A 227 -2.05 11.31 0.39
CA LYS A 227 -0.66 11.25 -0.08
C LYS A 227 -0.51 11.30 -1.60
N SER A 228 -1.61 11.20 -2.35
CA SER A 228 -1.57 10.97 -3.81
C SER A 228 -0.94 12.13 -4.56
N GLU A 229 -1.41 13.37 -4.36
CA GLU A 229 -0.82 14.55 -5.01
C GLU A 229 0.54 14.91 -4.40
N GLY A 230 0.77 14.61 -3.12
CA GLY A 230 2.09 14.74 -2.49
C GLY A 230 3.15 13.88 -3.19
N LEU A 231 2.84 12.61 -3.49
CA LEU A 231 3.72 11.73 -4.27
C LEU A 231 3.85 12.23 -5.72
N PHE A 232 2.75 12.62 -6.35
CA PHE A 232 2.75 13.03 -7.76
C PHE A 232 3.49 14.35 -8.00
N SER A 233 3.56 15.23 -7.00
CA SER A 233 4.37 16.46 -7.04
C SER A 233 5.86 16.20 -7.28
N ARG A 234 6.35 14.96 -7.09
CA ARG A 234 7.72 14.59 -7.47
C ARG A 234 7.94 14.55 -8.98
N LEU A 235 6.87 14.36 -9.76
CA LEU A 235 6.88 14.25 -11.22
C LEU A 235 6.40 15.54 -11.90
N ALA A 236 5.44 16.22 -11.28
CA ALA A 236 4.80 17.43 -11.80
C ALA A 236 5.14 18.67 -10.96
N ASP A 237 4.99 19.85 -11.55
CA ASP A 237 5.13 21.12 -10.83
C ASP A 237 3.80 21.55 -10.21
N ASP A 238 3.46 20.90 -9.10
CA ASP A 238 2.22 21.10 -8.35
C ASP A 238 2.50 21.07 -6.83
N ASP A 239 1.67 21.78 -6.06
CA ASP A 239 1.75 21.81 -4.60
C ASP A 239 0.80 20.77 -3.98
N GLY A 240 1.25 19.51 -4.02
CA GLY A 240 0.53 18.40 -3.42
C GLY A 240 0.33 18.51 -1.90
N ASN A 241 1.17 19.29 -1.21
CA ASN A 241 1.06 19.48 0.23
C ASN A 241 -0.08 20.42 0.59
N GLU A 242 -0.22 21.53 -0.13
CA GLU A 242 -1.34 22.44 0.07
C GLU A 242 -2.67 21.76 -0.29
N TRP A 243 -2.70 20.96 -1.35
CA TRP A 243 -3.87 20.13 -1.66
C TRP A 243 -4.23 19.18 -0.50
N ALA A 244 -3.25 18.45 0.06
CA ALA A 244 -3.49 17.51 1.14
C ALA A 244 -4.05 18.20 2.41
N LYS A 245 -3.56 19.40 2.73
CA LYS A 245 -4.09 20.21 3.85
C LYS A 245 -5.54 20.65 3.61
N GLN A 246 -5.87 21.08 2.39
CA GLN A 246 -7.24 21.46 2.03
C GLN A 246 -8.20 20.26 2.12
N ALA A 247 -7.79 19.12 1.58
CA ALA A 247 -8.53 17.87 1.66
C ALA A 247 -8.76 17.46 3.13
N LEU A 248 -7.70 17.50 3.96
CA LEU A 248 -7.78 17.17 5.37
C LEU A 248 -8.73 18.11 6.14
N ASN A 249 -8.71 19.40 5.85
CA ASN A 249 -9.63 20.38 6.45
C ASN A 249 -11.10 20.06 6.12
N LEU A 250 -11.40 19.64 4.88
CA LEU A 250 -12.74 19.20 4.50
C LEU A 250 -13.17 17.96 5.29
N LEU A 251 -12.29 16.96 5.40
CA LEU A 251 -12.55 15.73 6.15
C LEU A 251 -12.81 16.01 7.63
N PHE A 252 -12.00 16.86 8.27
CA PHE A 252 -12.22 17.19 9.68
C PHE A 252 -13.46 18.05 9.91
N ARG A 253 -13.81 18.94 8.97
CA ARG A 253 -15.04 19.74 9.08
C ARG A 253 -16.28 18.84 9.09
N ASP A 254 -16.33 17.85 8.21
CA ASP A 254 -17.54 17.06 7.95
C ASP A 254 -17.57 15.72 8.71
N HIS A 255 -16.41 15.15 8.99
CA HIS A 255 -16.25 13.80 9.57
C HIS A 255 -15.31 13.76 10.78
N GLY A 256 -14.81 14.90 11.23
CA GLY A 256 -13.81 14.97 12.29
C GLY A 256 -14.37 14.67 13.68
N MET A 257 -13.52 14.07 14.51
CA MET A 257 -13.76 13.79 15.92
C MET A 257 -12.81 14.59 16.80
N ALA A 258 -13.23 14.88 18.03
CA ALA A 258 -12.42 15.58 19.04
C ALA A 258 -11.08 14.88 19.33
N ALA A 259 -11.00 13.56 19.11
CA ALA A 259 -9.80 12.75 19.28
C ALA A 259 -8.80 12.84 18.11
N GLY A 260 -8.99 13.76 17.16
CA GLY A 260 -8.01 14.02 16.10
C GLY A 260 -7.99 13.00 14.96
N HIS A 261 -9.09 12.27 14.75
CA HIS A 261 -9.32 11.43 13.57
C HIS A 261 -10.65 11.79 12.92
N PHE A 262 -10.86 11.36 11.67
CA PHE A 262 -12.18 11.37 11.05
C PHE A 262 -12.78 9.96 11.02
N THR A 263 -14.11 9.89 10.91
CA THR A 263 -14.89 8.65 11.03
C THR A 263 -15.19 7.97 9.69
N GLY A 264 -15.43 6.66 9.73
CA GLY A 264 -16.02 5.90 8.65
C GLY A 264 -16.48 4.50 9.07
N ASP A 265 -17.62 4.06 8.56
CA ASP A 265 -18.12 2.68 8.64
C ASP A 265 -18.17 2.13 7.21
N GLU A 266 -17.06 1.55 6.75
CA GLU A 266 -16.67 1.34 5.34
C GLU A 266 -16.52 2.65 4.54
N CYS A 267 -17.50 3.54 4.62
CA CYS A 267 -17.53 4.87 4.02
C CYS A 267 -17.55 5.96 5.09
N LEU A 268 -17.22 7.20 4.71
CA LEU A 268 -17.24 8.36 5.61
C LEU A 268 -18.56 8.49 6.38
N SER A 269 -18.48 8.69 7.70
CA SER A 269 -19.62 8.55 8.63
C SER A 269 -19.80 9.76 9.55
N GLY A 270 -19.70 10.97 9.00
CA GLY A 270 -20.11 12.20 9.70
C GLY A 270 -19.38 12.48 11.03
N ASN A 271 -19.90 13.38 11.85
CA ASN A 271 -19.28 13.77 13.12
C ASN A 271 -20.01 13.20 14.35
N SER A 272 -20.85 12.18 14.13
CA SER A 272 -21.67 11.60 15.19
C SER A 272 -20.81 10.75 16.13
N PRO A 273 -20.87 10.95 17.46
CA PRO A 273 -20.05 10.20 18.42
C PRO A 273 -20.42 8.72 18.55
N VAL A 274 -21.52 8.30 17.92
CA VAL A 274 -21.92 6.88 17.87
C VAL A 274 -21.39 6.15 16.63
N GLN A 275 -20.74 6.85 15.69
CA GLN A 275 -20.15 6.26 14.48
C GLN A 275 -18.63 6.11 14.69
N GLY A 276 -18.16 4.87 14.78
CA GLY A 276 -16.74 4.54 14.92
C GLY A 276 -16.04 4.33 13.57
N ASN A 277 -14.72 4.13 13.61
CA ASN A 277 -13.94 3.65 12.46
C ASN A 277 -14.03 2.13 12.36
N GLY A 278 -14.92 1.62 11.51
CA GLY A 278 -15.10 0.19 11.24
C GLY A 278 -14.91 -0.11 9.76
N VAL A 279 -14.14 -1.17 9.46
CA VAL A 279 -14.14 -1.81 8.14
C VAL A 279 -14.73 -3.20 8.36
N LEU A 280 -16.00 -3.38 8.01
CA LEU A 280 -16.66 -4.68 7.95
C LEU A 280 -16.63 -5.15 6.49
N TYR A 281 -15.66 -6.00 6.18
CA TYR A 281 -15.62 -6.70 4.90
C TYR A 281 -16.93 -7.48 4.68
N PRO A 282 -17.65 -7.31 3.55
CA PRO A 282 -18.76 -8.17 3.17
C PRO A 282 -18.31 -9.60 2.84
#